data_AF-A0A397NSW0-F1
#
_entry.id   AF-A0A397NSW0-F1
#
_cell.length_a   1.000
_cell.length_b   1.000
_cell.length_c   1.000
_cell.angle_alpha   90.00
_cell.angle_beta   90.00
_cell.angle_gamma   90.00
#
_symmetry.space_group_name_H-M   'P 1'
#
loop_
_entity.id
_entity.type
_entity.pdbx_description
1 polymer ?
#
loop_
_entity_poly.entity_id
_entity_poly.type
_entity_poly.pdbx_seq_one_letter_code
_entity_poly.pdbx_strand_id
1 'polypeptide(L)' 'MAQKRRVRRVLPEWSGESEDLYDYARPPAPRAGRSPLRLEGAITVTDDWPEIVPITDAELRVMESHFAQELDELFGPRA' A
#
# COMPACT_ATOMS: atom_id res chain seq x y z
N MET A 1 -21.93 30.18 29.36
CA MET A 1 -21.81 30.09 27.89
C MET A 1 -20.33 29.96 27.52
N ALA A 2 -19.86 28.80 27.06
CA ALA A 2 -18.52 28.66 26.48
C ALA A 2 -18.45 27.42 25.58
N GLN A 3 -18.87 27.56 24.32
CA GLN A 3 -18.82 26.50 23.31
C GLN A 3 -17.36 26.32 22.87
N LYS A 4 -16.70 25.25 23.34
CA LYS A 4 -15.37 24.84 22.84
C LYS A 4 -15.49 24.50 21.35
N ARG A 5 -14.96 25.37 20.48
CA ARG A 5 -14.89 25.15 19.03
C ARG A 5 -14.07 23.88 18.77
N ARG A 6 -14.73 22.81 18.31
CA ARG A 6 -14.04 21.65 17.74
C ARG A 6 -13.41 22.10 16.43
N VAL A 7 -12.09 22.27 16.44
CA VAL A 7 -11.31 22.39 15.20
C VAL A 7 -11.50 21.08 14.45
N ARG A 8 -12.23 21.13 13.34
CA ARG A 8 -12.43 19.98 12.45
C ARG A 8 -11.04 19.61 11.92
N ARG A 9 -10.60 18.37 12.13
CA ARG A 9 -9.43 17.83 11.43
C ARG A 9 -9.79 17.80 9.94
N VAL A 10 -9.22 18.74 9.19
CA VAL A 10 -9.24 18.71 7.73
C VAL A 10 -8.39 17.50 7.35
N LEU A 11 -8.96 16.55 6.61
CA LEU A 11 -8.15 15.52 5.97
C LEU A 11 -7.18 16.25 5.03
N PRO A 12 -5.89 15.86 4.96
CA PRO A 12 -4.98 16.41 3.97
C PRO A 12 -5.64 16.31 2.59
N GLU A 13 -5.82 17.46 1.95
CA GLU A 13 -6.25 17.54 0.55
C GLU A 13 -5.12 16.94 -0.27
N TRP A 14 -5.41 15.88 -1.03
CA TRP A 14 -4.41 15.22 -1.86
C TRP A 14 -3.86 16.24 -2.87
N SER A 15 -2.62 16.67 -2.69
CA SER A 15 -1.99 17.77 -3.43
C SER A 15 -1.50 17.40 -4.83
N GLY A 16 -1.74 16.18 -5.32
CA GLY A 16 -1.24 15.67 -6.62
C GLY A 16 0.28 15.48 -6.70
N GLU A 17 1.04 16.14 -5.82
CA GLU A 17 2.44 15.87 -5.53
C GLU A 17 2.54 14.54 -4.79
N SER A 18 3.39 13.62 -5.25
CA SER A 18 3.71 12.42 -4.50
C SER A 18 4.39 12.83 -3.19
N GLU A 19 3.71 12.64 -2.05
CA GLU A 19 4.37 12.57 -0.74
C GLU A 19 5.62 11.69 -0.85
N ASP A 20 6.65 11.96 -0.04
CA ASP A 20 7.90 11.18 -0.09
C ASP A 20 7.54 9.70 0.01
N LEU A 21 7.91 8.94 -1.03
CA LEU A 21 7.59 7.52 -1.14
C LEU A 21 8.02 6.76 0.12
N TYR A 22 9.07 7.23 0.80
CA TYR A 22 9.62 6.60 2.00
C TYR A 22 9.13 7.20 3.33
N ASP A 23 8.13 8.10 3.32
CA ASP A 23 7.58 8.68 4.55
C ASP A 23 7.04 7.60 5.52
N TYR A 24 6.62 6.43 5.01
CA TYR A 24 6.20 5.29 5.82
C TYR A 24 7.31 4.70 6.71
N ALA A 25 8.58 4.88 6.32
CA ALA A 25 9.72 4.39 7.09
C ALA A 25 10.02 5.31 8.29
N ARG A 26 9.50 6.54 8.29
CA ARG A 26 9.63 7.45 9.41
C ARG A 26 8.67 7.01 10.52
N PRO A 27 9.16 6.75 11.74
CA PRO A 27 8.28 6.45 12.85
C PRO A 27 7.34 7.65 13.09
N PRO A 28 6.01 7.43 13.17
CA PRO A 28 5.08 8.52 13.37
C PRO A 28 5.33 9.19 14.72
N ALA A 29 5.17 10.52 14.80
CA ALA A 29 5.24 11.24 16.05
C ALA A 29 4.26 10.62 17.07
N PRO A 30 4.65 10.41 18.34
CA PRO A 30 3.80 9.82 19.35
C PRO A 30 2.52 10.64 19.51
N ARG A 31 1.37 10.03 19.21
CA ARG A 31 0.06 10.67 19.32
C ARG A 31 -0.32 10.74 20.80
N ALA A 32 -0.17 11.90 21.42
CA ALA A 32 -0.64 12.13 22.79
C ALA A 32 -2.14 11.83 22.90
N GLY A 33 -2.53 10.89 23.78
CA GLY A 33 -3.92 10.69 24.20
C GLY A 33 -4.74 9.64 23.46
N ARG A 34 -4.17 8.85 22.53
CA ARG A 34 -4.88 7.67 22.00
C ARG A 34 -4.46 6.44 22.80
N SER A 35 -5.34 5.94 23.66
CA SER A 35 -5.20 4.58 24.19
C SER A 35 -5.01 3.65 22.98
N PRO A 36 -4.00 2.76 22.98
CA PRO A 36 -3.81 1.82 21.89
C PRO A 36 -5.14 1.10 21.70
N LEU A 37 -5.68 1.15 20.48
CA LEU A 37 -6.79 0.29 20.10
C LEU A 37 -6.23 -1.12 20.24
N ARG A 38 -6.55 -1.77 21.35
CA ARG A 38 -6.25 -3.17 21.57
C ARG A 38 -7.17 -3.90 20.61
N LEU A 39 -6.65 -4.24 19.42
CA LEU A 39 -7.28 -5.24 18.59
C LEU A 39 -7.35 -6.51 19.45
N GLU A 40 -8.55 -6.89 19.87
CA GLU A 40 -8.77 -7.99 20.84
C GLU A 40 -8.56 -9.39 20.21
N GLY A 41 -7.87 -9.46 19.07
CA GLY A 41 -7.60 -10.71 18.36
C GLY A 41 -6.29 -10.63 17.57
N ALA A 42 -5.77 -11.81 17.23
CA ALA A 42 -4.66 -11.91 16.29
C ALA A 42 -5.08 -11.34 14.92
N ILE A 43 -4.19 -10.61 14.25
CA ILE A 43 -4.40 -10.17 12.88
C ILE A 43 -4.42 -11.42 12.01
N THR A 44 -5.59 -11.77 11.45
CA THR A 44 -5.71 -12.84 10.48
C THR A 44 -5.44 -12.27 9.09
N VAL A 45 -4.31 -12.64 8.51
CA VAL A 45 -4.01 -12.37 7.10
C VAL A 45 -4.60 -13.51 6.29
N THR A 46 -5.73 -13.26 5.63
CA THR A 46 -6.31 -14.19 4.64
C THR A 46 -5.91 -13.74 3.25
N ASP A 47 -5.55 -14.70 2.41
CA ASP A 47 -5.42 -14.49 0.98
C ASP A 47 -6.76 -14.86 0.34
N ASP A 48 -7.54 -13.85 -0.03
CA ASP A 48 -8.88 -14.01 -0.60
C ASP A 48 -8.84 -14.18 -2.13
N TRP A 49 -7.69 -14.60 -2.67
CA TRP A 49 -7.50 -14.80 -4.11
C TRP A 49 -8.23 -16.05 -4.58
N PRO A 50 -8.77 -16.03 -5.81
CA PRO A 50 -9.32 -17.24 -6.41
C PRO A 50 -8.21 -18.28 -6.63
N GLU A 51 -8.60 -19.55 -6.70
CA GLU A 51 -7.68 -20.65 -7.03
C GLU A 51 -6.92 -20.40 -8.34
N ILE A 52 -7.56 -19.71 -9.29
CA ILE A 52 -6.97 -19.26 -10.54
C ILE A 52 -7.28 -17.77 -10.71
N VAL A 53 -6.24 -16.94 -10.65
CA VAL A 53 -6.35 -15.51 -10.98
C VAL A 53 -6.55 -15.37 -12.48
N PRO A 54 -7.66 -14.76 -12.95
CA PRO A 54 -7.88 -14.57 -14.37
C PRO A 54 -6.90 -13.51 -14.89
N ILE A 55 -5.99 -13.93 -15.76
CA ILE A 55 -5.03 -13.06 -16.44
C ILE A 55 -5.30 -13.15 -17.94
N THR A 56 -5.45 -12.01 -18.59
CA THR A 56 -5.68 -11.92 -20.04
C THR A 56 -4.38 -11.94 -20.82
N ASP A 57 -4.43 -12.34 -22.11
CA ASP A 57 -3.26 -12.30 -22.99
C ASP A 57 -2.69 -10.88 -23.18
N ALA A 58 -3.54 -9.85 -23.06
CA ALA A 58 -3.12 -8.46 -23.15
C ALA A 58 -2.28 -8.06 -21.93
N GLU A 59 -2.75 -8.42 -20.73
CA GLU A 59 -2.01 -8.20 -19.48
C GLU A 59 -0.70 -9.00 -19.48
N LEU A 60 -0.75 -10.26 -19.92
CA LEU A 60 0.44 -11.12 -20.00
C LEU A 60 1.52 -10.48 -20.89
N ARG A 61 1.15 -9.98 -22.07
CA ARG A 61 2.09 -9.30 -22.99
C ARG A 61 2.73 -8.06 -22.36
N VAL A 62 1.96 -7.28 -21.59
CA VAL A 62 2.50 -6.10 -20.90
C VAL A 62 3.52 -6.55 -19.85
N MET A 63 3.19 -7.55 -19.04
CA MET A 63 4.12 -8.08 -18.02
C MET A 63 5.38 -8.67 -18.67
N GLU A 64 5.25 -9.50 -19.69
CA GLU A 64 6.38 -10.07 -20.43
C GLU A 64 7.28 -8.98 -20.99
N SER A 65 6.71 -7.93 -21.59
CA SER A 65 7.51 -6.82 -22.14
C SER A 65 8.25 -6.01 -21.07
N HIS A 66 7.63 -5.83 -19.89
CA HIS A 66 8.23 -5.08 -18.79
C HIS A 66 9.36 -5.88 -18.15
N PHE A 67 9.14 -7.18 -17.94
CA PHE A 67 10.06 -8.07 -17.24
C PHE A 67 11.04 -8.81 -18.14
N ALA A 68 10.98 -8.64 -19.45
CA ALA A 68 11.77 -9.42 -20.41
C ALA A 68 13.26 -9.45 -20.05
N GLN A 69 13.84 -8.28 -19.76
CA GLN A 69 15.27 -8.18 -19.46
C GLN A 69 15.63 -8.83 -18.12
N GLU A 70 14.83 -8.64 -17.07
CA GLU A 70 15.09 -9.23 -15.76
C GLU A 70 14.90 -10.75 -15.78
N LEU A 71 13.92 -11.24 -16.54
CA LEU A 71 13.69 -12.67 -16.70
C LEU A 71 14.81 -13.32 -17.53
N ASP A 72 15.28 -12.68 -18.60
CA ASP A 72 16.43 -13.16 -19.37
C ASP A 72 17.72 -13.19 -18.55
N GLU A 73 17.91 -12.24 -17.62
CA GLU A 73 19.04 -12.26 -16.68
C GLU A 73 18.92 -13.40 -15.67
N LEU A 74 17.70 -13.62 -15.12
CA LEU A 74 17.46 -14.63 -14.10
C LEU A 74 17.50 -16.07 -14.65
N PHE A 75 16.98 -16.28 -15.87
CA PHE A 75 16.85 -17.60 -16.48
C PHE A 75 17.88 -17.88 -17.58
N GLY A 76 18.65 -16.86 -17.98
CA GLY A 76 19.58 -16.92 -19.09
C GLY A 76 18.88 -16.81 -20.46
N PRO A 77 19.63 -16.53 -21.54
CA PRO A 77 19.07 -16.55 -22.89
C PRO A 77 18.54 -17.96 -23.20
N ARG A 78 17.29 -18.05 -23.67
CA ARG A 78 16.69 -19.32 -24.10
C ARG A 78 17.61 -20.01 -25.12
N ALA A 79 18.05 -21.22 -24.78
CA ALA A 79 18.73 -22.14 -25.70
C ALA A 79 17.79 -22.62 -26.81
#